data_AF-A0A562DZD1-F1
#
_entry.id   AF-A0A562DZD1-F1
#
_cell.length_a   1.000
_cell.length_b   1.000
_cell.length_c   1.000
_cell.angle_alpha   90.00
_cell.angle_beta   90.00
_cell.angle_gamma   90.00
#
_symmetry.space_group_name_H-M   'P 1'
#
loop_
_entity.id
_entity.type
_entity.pdbx_description
1 polymer ?
#
loop_
_entity_poly.entity_id
_entity_poly.type
_entity_poly.pdbx_seq_one_letter_code
_entity_poly.pdbx_strand_id
1 'polypeptide(L)'
;MRITIIGAGFAGSVLATELARIAPTGVDLCLVGNADGFGRGVAYGEARPEHLLNVRAREMGATADQPAEFARWLNLTRRAEDSFLPRLVYGEYLYSRLQSAAQVSLAGFSQVQQEAVAVEREGDAFRVLLADGADFLTDRVVLAGGAAAAAGAGGGPGGGGASARGCWWTRPTSPGRGRRTCAARTRWRGYRRRPGCW
;
A
#
# COMPACT_ATOMS: atom_id res chain seq x y z
N MET A 1 18.89 -6.76 -5.07
CA MET A 1 17.94 -7.07 -3.98
C MET A 1 16.57 -6.55 -4.38
N ARG A 2 15.53 -7.39 -4.33
CA ARG A 2 14.16 -7.02 -4.68
C ARG A 2 13.29 -6.82 -3.44
N ILE A 3 12.59 -5.68 -3.38
CA ILE A 3 11.63 -5.35 -2.34
C ILE A 3 10.26 -5.20 -3.00
N THR A 4 9.30 -6.03 -2.58
CA THR A 4 7.93 -5.97 -3.07
C THR A 4 7.03 -5.34 -2.03
N ILE A 5 6.26 -4.32 -2.42
CA ILE A 5 5.27 -3.63 -1.61
C ILE A 5 3.90 -4.04 -2.12
N ILE A 6 3.13 -4.75 -1.29
CA ILE A 6 1.79 -5.22 -1.62
C ILE A 6 0.77 -4.23 -1.05
N GLY A 7 0.05 -3.54 -1.93
CA GLY A 7 -0.94 -2.54 -1.61
C GLY A 7 -0.58 -1.17 -2.19
N ALA A 8 -0.99 -0.90 -3.43
CA ALA A 8 -0.79 0.37 -4.12
C ALA A 8 -1.79 1.48 -3.68
N GLY A 9 -2.13 1.52 -2.38
CA GLY A 9 -2.87 2.62 -1.77
C GLY A 9 -1.97 3.62 -1.06
N PHE A 10 -2.53 4.54 -0.26
CA PHE A 10 -1.76 5.59 0.42
C PHE A 10 -0.45 5.11 1.06
N ALA A 11 -0.52 4.13 1.97
CA ALA A 11 0.64 3.67 2.72
C ALA A 11 1.73 3.07 1.80
N GLY A 12 1.35 2.22 0.86
CA GLY A 12 2.31 1.58 -0.04
C GLY A 12 2.87 2.55 -1.07
N SER A 13 2.07 3.48 -1.58
CA SER A 13 2.51 4.51 -2.52
C SER A 13 3.46 5.50 -1.86
N VAL A 14 3.18 5.97 -0.64
CA VAL A 14 4.11 6.83 0.10
C VAL A 14 5.41 6.09 0.39
N LEU A 15 5.35 4.85 0.89
CA LEU A 15 6.54 4.04 1.13
C LEU A 15 7.36 3.82 -0.15
N ALA A 16 6.71 3.44 -1.25
CA ALA A 16 7.36 3.24 -2.54
C ALA A 16 8.03 4.53 -3.04
N THR A 17 7.37 5.67 -2.82
CA THR A 17 7.90 6.98 -3.18
C THR A 17 9.16 7.30 -2.36
N GLU A 18 9.14 7.09 -1.05
CA GLU A 18 10.33 7.32 -0.20
C GLU A 18 11.47 6.37 -0.53
N LEU A 19 11.18 5.07 -0.73
CA LEU A 19 12.20 4.10 -1.11
C LEU A 19 12.80 4.43 -2.47
N ALA A 20 11.99 4.85 -3.45
CA ALA A 20 12.49 5.25 -4.76
C ALA A 20 13.44 6.47 -4.68
N ARG A 21 13.25 7.37 -3.71
CA ARG A 21 14.15 8.51 -3.48
C ARG A 21 15.51 8.11 -2.91
N ILE A 22 15.53 7.16 -1.97
CA ILE A 22 16.74 6.87 -1.16
C ILE A 22 17.47 5.59 -1.55
N ALA A 23 16.83 4.69 -2.31
CA ALA A 23 17.41 3.40 -2.64
C ALA A 23 18.58 3.55 -3.62
N PRO A 24 19.71 2.87 -3.36
CA PRO A 24 20.86 2.88 -4.27
C PRO A 24 20.61 1.98 -5.48
N THR A 25 21.52 2.07 -6.46
CA THR A 25 21.57 1.13 -7.59
C THR A 25 21.68 -0.33 -7.10
N GLY A 26 21.06 -1.25 -7.82
CA GLY A 26 21.02 -2.68 -7.46
C GLY A 26 19.87 -3.08 -6.51
N VAL A 27 19.08 -2.12 -6.04
CA VAL A 27 17.74 -2.38 -5.48
C VAL A 27 16.70 -2.37 -6.60
N ASP A 28 15.76 -3.31 -6.55
CA ASP A 28 14.58 -3.34 -7.43
C ASP A 28 13.31 -3.24 -6.57
N LEU A 29 12.54 -2.19 -6.77
CA LEU A 29 11.28 -1.93 -6.08
C LEU A 29 10.13 -2.40 -6.96
N CYS A 30 9.24 -3.23 -6.39
CA CYS A 30 8.03 -3.69 -7.06
C CYS A 30 6.81 -3.26 -6.24
N LEU A 31 6.00 -2.35 -6.79
CA LEU A 31 4.73 -1.96 -6.20
C LEU A 31 3.60 -2.78 -6.84
N VAL A 32 2.88 -3.53 -6.02
CA VAL A 32 1.78 -4.40 -6.44
C VAL A 32 0.46 -3.87 -5.90
N GLY A 33 -0.57 -3.83 -6.73
CA GLY A 33 -1.92 -3.49 -6.32
C GLY A 33 -2.89 -3.55 -7.49
N ASN A 34 -4.19 -3.43 -7.19
CA ASN A 34 -5.22 -3.44 -8.21
C ASN A 34 -5.04 -2.27 -9.18
N ALA A 35 -5.43 -2.46 -10.44
CA ALA A 35 -5.43 -1.41 -11.44
C ALA A 35 -6.32 -0.23 -11.01
N ASP A 36 -7.49 -0.55 -10.46
CA ASP A 36 -8.42 0.43 -9.91
C ASP A 36 -7.78 1.14 -8.70
N GLY A 37 -7.53 2.45 -8.86
CA GLY A 37 -6.94 3.27 -7.81
C GLY A 37 -5.44 3.04 -7.59
N PHE A 38 -4.70 2.42 -8.52
CA PHE A 38 -3.26 2.22 -8.38
C PHE A 38 -2.51 3.54 -8.07
N GLY A 39 -1.74 3.56 -6.99
CA GLY A 39 -0.97 4.74 -6.58
C GLY A 39 -1.76 5.77 -5.75
N ARG A 40 -3.09 5.62 -5.68
CA ARG A 40 -3.99 6.54 -4.94
C ARG A 40 -4.69 5.81 -3.78
N GLY A 41 -5.01 4.54 -3.99
CA GLY A 41 -5.83 3.72 -3.10
C GLY A 41 -7.30 4.08 -3.13
N VAL A 42 -8.14 3.22 -2.57
CA VAL A 42 -9.61 3.38 -2.53
C VAL A 42 -10.04 4.73 -1.95
N ALA A 43 -9.40 5.16 -0.86
CA ALA A 43 -9.78 6.38 -0.13
C ALA A 43 -9.70 7.67 -0.97
N TYR A 44 -8.82 7.70 -1.99
CA TYR A 44 -8.55 8.88 -2.80
C TYR A 44 -8.79 8.65 -4.31
N GLY A 45 -8.73 7.40 -4.79
CA GLY A 45 -8.96 7.03 -6.18
C GLY A 45 -10.43 6.80 -6.53
N GLU A 46 -11.25 6.36 -5.56
CA GLU A 46 -12.68 6.08 -5.75
C GLU A 46 -13.59 7.07 -5.01
N ALA A 47 -13.04 8.21 -4.60
CA ALA A 47 -13.81 9.25 -3.92
C ALA A 47 -14.82 9.92 -4.87
N ARG A 48 -15.95 10.39 -4.32
CA ARG A 48 -16.88 11.25 -5.07
C ARG A 48 -16.37 12.70 -5.08
N PRO A 49 -16.76 13.54 -6.05
CA PRO A 49 -16.37 14.94 -6.11
C PRO A 49 -16.68 15.73 -4.82
N GLU A 50 -17.78 15.39 -4.14
CA GLU A 50 -18.19 15.99 -2.87
C GLU A 50 -17.39 15.51 -1.64
N HIS A 51 -16.57 14.46 -1.76
CA HIS A 51 -15.77 13.96 -0.65
C HIS A 51 -14.54 14.84 -0.44
N LEU A 52 -14.58 15.67 0.60
CA LEU A 52 -13.45 16.50 1.01
C LEU A 52 -12.49 15.75 1.95
N LEU A 53 -11.26 16.26 2.03
CA LEU A 53 -10.30 15.90 3.05
C LEU A 53 -10.79 16.38 4.42
N ASN A 54 -10.43 15.66 5.49
CA ASN A 54 -10.75 16.05 6.86
C ASN A 54 -9.70 16.99 7.48
N VAL A 55 -8.66 17.32 6.72
CA VAL A 55 -7.51 18.13 7.13
C VAL A 55 -7.33 19.24 6.11
N ARG A 56 -6.89 20.42 6.57
CA ARG A 56 -6.67 21.59 5.69
C ARG A 56 -5.50 21.34 4.74
N ALA A 57 -5.53 21.96 3.56
CA ALA A 57 -4.48 21.77 2.56
C ALA A 57 -3.06 22.11 3.09
N ARG A 58 -2.94 23.10 3.97
CA ARG A 58 -1.67 23.51 4.62
C ARG A 58 -1.07 22.47 5.57
N GLU A 59 -1.87 21.50 6.01
CA GLU A 59 -1.53 20.44 6.96
C GLU A 59 -1.41 19.07 6.28
N MET A 60 -1.54 19.03 4.94
CA MET A 60 -1.43 17.83 4.12
C MET A 60 -0.11 17.73 3.35
N GLY A 61 0.53 16.57 3.48
CA GLY A 61 1.69 16.17 2.69
C GLY A 61 1.81 14.65 2.63
N ALA A 62 2.55 14.14 1.66
CA ALA A 62 2.92 12.73 1.56
C ALA A 62 4.28 12.44 2.20
N THR A 63 5.10 13.48 2.38
CA THR A 63 6.43 13.41 2.99
C THR A 63 6.32 13.79 4.47
N ALA A 64 6.84 12.96 5.38
CA ALA A 64 6.61 13.07 6.82
C ALA A 64 7.02 14.43 7.45
N ASP A 65 8.02 15.09 6.88
CA ASP A 65 8.57 16.36 7.32
C ASP A 65 8.04 17.58 6.53
N GLN A 66 7.15 17.37 5.55
CA GLN A 66 6.63 18.43 4.68
C GLN A 66 5.10 18.46 4.64
N PRO A 67 4.44 18.83 5.75
CA PRO A 67 2.97 18.85 5.86
C PRO A 67 2.29 19.93 5.01
N ALA A 68 3.01 20.89 4.42
CA ALA A 68 2.44 21.87 3.48
C ALA A 68 2.77 21.54 2.01
N GLU A 69 3.33 20.36 1.74
CA GLU A 69 3.75 19.96 0.40
C GLU A 69 2.59 19.87 -0.59
N PHE A 70 1.42 19.40 -0.16
CA PHE A 70 0.25 19.32 -1.02
C PHE A 70 -0.22 20.71 -1.47
N ALA A 71 -0.29 21.65 -0.53
CA ALA A 71 -0.63 23.05 -0.82
C ALA A 71 0.38 23.70 -1.78
N ARG A 72 1.68 23.47 -1.57
CA ARG A 72 2.74 23.96 -2.48
C ARG A 72 2.65 23.33 -3.87
N TRP A 73 2.37 22.04 -3.95
CA TRP A 73 2.22 21.33 -5.22
C TRP A 73 1.09 21.89 -6.07
N LEU A 74 -0.02 22.30 -5.43
CA LEU A 74 -1.14 22.99 -6.08
C LEU A 74 -0.92 24.49 -6.33
N ASN A 75 0.20 25.06 -5.87
CA ASN A 75 0.48 26.49 -5.90
C ASN A 75 -0.67 27.34 -5.32
N LEU A 76 -1.19 26.93 -4.15
CA LEU A 76 -2.33 27.60 -3.53
C LEU A 76 -1.97 28.99 -2.99
N THR A 77 -2.94 29.89 -2.99
CA THR A 77 -2.85 31.13 -2.21
C THR A 77 -3.02 30.84 -0.72
N ARG A 78 -2.47 31.69 0.15
CA ARG A 78 -2.60 31.56 1.62
C ARG A 78 -4.04 31.37 2.09
N ARG A 79 -5.01 32.01 1.43
CA ARG A 79 -6.44 31.85 1.74
C ARG A 79 -6.95 30.45 1.36
N ALA A 80 -6.51 29.89 0.23
CA ALA A 80 -6.92 28.58 -0.23
C ALA A 80 -6.26 27.44 0.57
N GLU A 81 -5.08 27.66 1.15
CA GLU A 81 -4.38 26.70 2.02
C GLU A 81 -5.21 26.29 3.26
N ASP A 82 -6.10 27.16 3.72
CA ASP A 82 -6.97 26.93 4.88
C ASP A 82 -8.24 26.12 4.57
N SER A 83 -8.44 25.76 3.30
CA SER A 83 -9.62 25.04 2.81
C SER A 83 -9.45 23.52 2.88
N PHE A 84 -10.59 22.83 2.97
CA PHE A 84 -10.66 21.38 2.80
C PHE A 84 -10.84 21.07 1.32
N LEU A 85 -9.82 20.47 0.69
CA LEU A 85 -9.85 20.16 -0.74
C LEU A 85 -10.44 18.77 -1.01
N PRO A 86 -10.94 18.51 -2.24
CA PRO A 86 -11.45 17.20 -2.60
C PRO A 86 -10.41 16.09 -2.47
N ARG A 87 -10.84 14.91 -2.01
CA ARG A 87 -10.00 13.71 -1.87
C ARG A 87 -9.39 13.27 -3.19
N LEU A 88 -10.11 13.45 -4.29
CA LEU A 88 -9.64 13.12 -5.64
C LEU A 88 -8.36 13.89 -5.99
N VAL A 89 -8.29 15.18 -5.66
CA VAL A 89 -7.12 16.04 -5.92
C VAL A 89 -5.91 15.56 -5.10
N TYR A 90 -6.15 15.09 -3.87
CA TYR A 90 -5.07 14.47 -3.09
C TYR A 90 -4.61 13.15 -3.69
N GLY A 91 -5.51 12.37 -4.28
CA GLY A 91 -5.16 11.17 -5.05
C GLY A 91 -4.26 11.49 -6.24
N GLU A 92 -4.55 12.54 -6.98
CA GLU A 92 -3.69 13.02 -8.09
C GLU A 92 -2.30 13.41 -7.61
N TYR A 93 -2.23 14.13 -6.49
CA TYR A 93 -0.96 14.47 -5.83
C TYR A 93 -0.15 13.22 -5.47
N LEU A 94 -0.75 12.23 -4.79
CA LEU A 94 -0.06 10.99 -4.42
C LEU A 94 0.49 10.25 -5.64
N TYR A 95 -0.31 10.14 -6.69
CA TYR A 95 0.09 9.50 -7.92
C TYR A 95 1.23 10.26 -8.61
N SER A 96 1.13 11.59 -8.71
CA SER A 96 2.18 12.45 -9.27
C SER A 96 3.50 12.26 -8.52
N ARG A 97 3.47 12.27 -7.18
CA ARG A 97 4.67 12.07 -6.35
C ARG A 97 5.31 10.71 -6.58
N LEU A 98 4.52 9.65 -6.67
CA LEU A 98 4.98 8.30 -6.96
C LEU A 98 5.68 8.23 -8.32
N GLN A 99 5.04 8.77 -9.37
CA GLN A 99 5.62 8.75 -10.72
C GLN A 99 6.90 9.58 -10.80
N SER A 100 6.92 10.79 -10.21
CA SER A 100 8.13 11.61 -10.18
C SER A 100 9.28 10.92 -9.46
N ALA A 101 9.02 10.26 -8.33
CA ALA A 101 10.05 9.51 -7.61
C ALA A 101 10.56 8.30 -8.40
N ALA A 102 9.65 7.57 -9.08
CA ALA A 102 10.03 6.44 -9.93
C ALA A 102 10.89 6.87 -11.13
N GLN A 103 10.62 8.03 -11.74
CA GLN A 103 11.36 8.53 -12.89
C GLN A 103 12.81 8.91 -12.59
N VAL A 104 13.09 9.41 -11.39
CA VAL A 104 14.43 9.88 -10.99
C VAL A 104 15.17 8.89 -10.09
N SER A 105 14.58 7.72 -9.83
CA SER A 105 15.16 6.71 -8.95
C SER A 105 16.42 6.10 -9.55
N LEU A 106 17.41 5.84 -8.71
CA LEU A 106 18.57 5.01 -9.06
C LEU A 106 18.26 3.51 -8.97
N ALA A 107 17.19 3.14 -8.26
CA ALA A 107 16.71 1.77 -8.15
C ALA A 107 15.86 1.40 -9.37
N GLY A 108 15.79 0.10 -9.66
CA GLY A 108 14.73 -0.42 -10.53
C GLY A 108 13.37 -0.14 -9.90
N PHE A 109 12.39 0.29 -10.70
CA PHE A 109 11.04 0.52 -10.23
C PHE A 109 10.03 -0.11 -11.18
N SER A 110 9.24 -1.05 -10.67
CA SER A 110 8.20 -1.77 -11.40
C SER A 110 6.84 -1.64 -10.73
N GLN A 111 5.80 -1.54 -11.56
CA GLN A 111 4.40 -1.41 -11.13
C GLN A 111 3.64 -2.61 -11.67
N VAL A 112 3.08 -3.42 -10.77
CA VAL A 112 2.27 -4.59 -11.10
C VAL A 112 0.83 -4.28 -10.75
N GLN A 113 0.02 -3.99 -11.76
CA GLN A 113 -1.39 -3.68 -11.63
C GLN A 113 -2.24 -4.96 -11.53
N GLN A 114 -1.95 -5.77 -10.52
CA GLN A 114 -2.64 -7.03 -10.25
C GLN A 114 -2.83 -7.26 -8.75
N GLU A 115 -3.93 -7.93 -8.38
CA GLU A 115 -4.19 -8.32 -7.01
C GLU A 115 -3.20 -9.42 -6.58
N ALA A 116 -2.45 -9.19 -5.50
CA ALA A 116 -1.69 -10.24 -4.84
C ALA A 116 -2.60 -11.05 -3.91
N VAL A 117 -2.71 -12.35 -4.16
CA VAL A 117 -3.66 -13.24 -3.45
C VAL A 117 -3.00 -14.07 -2.35
N ALA A 118 -1.68 -14.26 -2.44
CA ALA A 118 -0.90 -14.97 -1.43
C ALA A 118 0.58 -14.58 -1.47
N VAL A 119 1.24 -14.75 -0.33
CA VAL A 119 2.69 -14.69 -0.19
C VAL A 119 3.12 -15.96 0.51
N GLU A 120 4.02 -16.72 -0.11
CA GLU A 120 4.58 -17.95 0.45
C GLU A 120 6.08 -17.76 0.70
N ARG A 121 6.61 -18.32 1.79
CA ARG A 121 8.04 -18.27 2.08
C ARG A 121 8.75 -19.42 1.36
N GLU A 122 9.79 -19.10 0.59
CA GLU A 122 10.56 -20.06 -0.20
C GLU A 122 12.05 -19.89 0.12
N GLY A 123 12.57 -20.73 1.03
CA GLY A 123 13.93 -20.58 1.55
C GLY A 123 14.12 -19.25 2.26
N ASP A 124 15.03 -18.42 1.75
CA ASP A 124 15.31 -17.06 2.23
C ASP A 124 14.56 -15.96 1.47
N ALA A 125 13.79 -16.33 0.44
CA ALA A 125 12.98 -15.44 -0.37
C ALA A 125 11.47 -15.63 -0.09
N PHE A 126 10.66 -14.82 -0.77
CA PHE A 126 9.22 -14.90 -0.77
C PHE A 126 8.71 -15.02 -2.20
N ARG A 127 7.71 -15.87 -2.39
CA ARG A 127 6.96 -16.02 -3.63
C ARG A 127 5.64 -15.27 -3.51
N VAL A 128 5.40 -14.32 -4.39
CA VAL A 128 4.15 -13.55 -4.46
C VAL A 128 3.29 -14.15 -5.56
N LEU A 129 2.07 -14.56 -5.21
CA LEU A 129 1.10 -15.11 -6.15
C LEU A 129 0.06 -14.05 -6.50
N LEU A 130 -0.22 -13.91 -7.79
CA LEU A 130 -1.14 -12.94 -8.34
C LEU A 130 -2.49 -13.58 -8.74
N ALA A 131 -3.54 -12.79 -8.83
CA ALA A 131 -4.90 -13.27 -9.13
C ALA A 131 -5.07 -13.83 -10.56
N ASP A 132 -4.23 -13.41 -11.51
CA ASP A 132 -4.16 -13.97 -12.87
C ASP A 132 -3.42 -15.32 -12.94
N GLY A 133 -2.90 -15.80 -11.81
CA GLY A 133 -2.13 -17.03 -11.72
C GLY A 133 -0.64 -16.85 -12.00
N ALA A 134 -0.18 -15.65 -12.34
CA ALA A 134 1.25 -15.35 -12.40
C ALA A 134 1.85 -15.27 -10.99
N ASP A 135 3.16 -15.41 -10.92
CA ASP A 135 3.91 -15.33 -9.67
C ASP A 135 5.34 -14.84 -9.91
N PHE A 136 5.99 -14.39 -8.85
CA PHE A 136 7.39 -14.00 -8.89
C PHE A 136 8.06 -14.08 -7.51
N LEU A 137 9.40 -14.16 -7.49
CA LEU A 137 10.20 -14.16 -6.28
C LEU A 137 10.67 -12.75 -5.89
N THR A 138 10.83 -12.52 -4.58
CA THR A 138 11.32 -11.28 -4.00
C THR A 138 12.05 -11.55 -2.68
N ASP A 139 13.07 -10.74 -2.35
CA ASP A 139 13.88 -10.93 -1.14
C ASP A 139 13.15 -10.43 0.12
N ARG A 140 12.35 -9.38 -0.06
CA ARG A 140 11.57 -8.72 1.00
C ARG A 140 10.17 -8.43 0.51
N VAL A 141 9.21 -8.52 1.43
CA VAL A 141 7.80 -8.16 1.21
C VAL A 141 7.37 -7.20 2.30
N VAL A 142 6.72 -6.12 1.90
CA VAL A 142 6.01 -5.19 2.79
C VAL A 142 4.52 -5.28 2.48
N LEU A 143 3.72 -5.56 3.50
CA LEU A 143 2.26 -5.55 3.40
C LEU A 143 1.75 -4.16 3.76
N ALA A 144 1.25 -3.45 2.76
CA ALA A 144 0.66 -2.11 2.85
C ALA A 144 -0.81 -2.10 2.40
N GLY A 145 -1.51 -3.22 2.59
CA GLY A 145 -2.96 -3.26 2.51
C GLY A 145 -3.52 -2.37 3.61
N GLY A 146 -4.08 -1.22 3.24
CA GLY A 146 -4.71 -0.31 4.19
C GLY A 146 -5.80 -1.00 5.01
N ALA A 147 -6.44 -0.27 5.93
CA ALA A 147 -7.60 -0.79 6.65
C ALA A 147 -8.68 -1.15 5.62
N ALA A 148 -8.78 -2.45 5.28
CA ALA A 148 -9.90 -2.96 4.53
C ALA A 148 -11.15 -2.56 5.31
N ALA A 149 -12.18 -2.05 4.62
CA ALA A 149 -13.52 -2.08 5.18
C ALA A 149 -13.71 -3.50 5.69
N ALA A 150 -13.89 -3.66 7.01
CA ALA A 150 -13.90 -4.96 7.65
C ALA A 150 -14.77 -5.88 6.80
N ALA A 151 -14.15 -6.90 6.19
CA ALA A 151 -14.90 -7.95 5.53
C ALA A 151 -15.91 -8.41 6.59
N GLY A 152 -17.20 -8.21 6.28
CA GLY A 152 -18.25 -7.99 7.27
C GLY A 152 -18.03 -8.76 8.56
N ALA A 153 -18.00 -8.05 9.67
CA ALA A 153 -18.22 -8.63 10.97
C ALA A 153 -19.62 -9.27 10.94
N GLY A 154 -19.70 -10.50 10.45
CA GLY A 154 -20.79 -11.41 10.75
C GLY A 154 -20.73 -11.58 12.25
N GLY A 155 -21.53 -10.79 12.95
CA GLY A 155 -21.67 -10.83 14.40
C GLY A 155 -22.20 -12.19 14.82
N GLY A 156 -21.29 -13.14 15.03
CA GLY A 156 -21.52 -14.20 16.01
C GLY A 156 -21.37 -13.58 17.40
N PRO A 157 -22.31 -13.82 18.34
CA PRO A 157 -22.23 -13.24 19.67
C PRO A 157 -21.10 -13.93 20.42
N GLY A 158 -19.96 -13.24 20.60
CA GLY A 158 -18.89 -13.75 21.45
C GLY A 158 -17.53 -13.12 21.22
N GLY A 159 -17.24 -12.04 21.96
CA GLY A 159 -15.95 -11.81 22.62
C GLY A 159 -14.73 -11.36 21.78
N GLY A 160 -14.19 -10.20 22.15
CA GLY A 160 -12.76 -9.90 22.04
C GLY A 160 -12.34 -9.04 20.85
N GLY A 161 -12.41 -7.71 21.01
CA GLY A 161 -11.89 -6.75 20.04
C GLY A 161 -10.38 -6.88 19.85
N ALA A 162 -9.95 -7.19 18.63
CA ALA A 162 -8.56 -7.06 18.22
C ALA A 162 -8.38 -5.75 17.44
N SER A 163 -7.90 -4.72 18.13
CA SER A 163 -7.35 -3.51 17.52
C SER A 163 -6.09 -3.88 16.73
N ALA A 164 -6.10 -3.61 15.42
CA ALA A 164 -4.96 -3.81 14.54
C ALA A 164 -3.86 -2.77 14.85
N ARG A 165 -3.01 -3.09 15.83
CA ARG A 165 -1.71 -2.43 15.98
C ARG A 165 -0.76 -3.01 14.94
N GLY A 166 -0.14 -2.14 14.14
CA GLY A 166 0.74 -2.50 13.04
C GLY A 166 1.82 -3.51 13.46
N CYS A 167 1.81 -4.68 12.82
CA CYS A 167 2.83 -5.69 13.00
C CYS A 167 4.04 -5.37 12.12
N TRP A 168 5.04 -4.73 12.72
CA TRP A 168 6.40 -4.75 12.20
C TRP A 168 7.03 -6.08 12.60
N TRP A 169 7.31 -6.96 11.64
CA TRP A 169 8.05 -8.20 11.91
C TRP A 169 9.54 -7.88 11.95
N THR A 170 10.07 -7.58 13.15
CA THR A 170 11.51 -7.67 13.40
C THR A 170 11.87 -9.07 13.91
N ARG A 171 13.04 -9.51 13.47
CA ARG A 171 13.63 -10.83 13.68
C ARG A 171 13.79 -11.14 15.18
N PRO A 172 13.33 -12.29 15.71
CA PRO A 172 13.80 -12.75 17.01
C PRO A 172 15.22 -13.29 16.84
N THR A 173 16.20 -12.66 17.48
CA THR A 173 17.55 -13.22 17.63
C THR A 173 17.58 -14.17 18.83
N SER A 174 17.63 -15.48 18.59
CA SER A 174 18.45 -16.43 19.37
C SER A 174 18.47 -17.84 18.75
N PRO A 175 19.56 -18.60 18.94
CA PRO A 175 19.78 -19.89 18.30
C PRO A 175 19.25 -21.03 19.20
N GLY A 176 18.46 -21.95 18.63
CA GLY A 176 17.97 -23.09 19.39
C GLY A 176 17.19 -24.06 18.52
N ARG A 177 17.69 -25.30 18.45
CA ARG A 177 17.23 -26.41 17.62
C ARG A 177 15.73 -26.69 17.78
N GLY A 178 15.07 -26.98 16.67
CA GLY A 178 13.75 -27.60 16.64
C GLY A 178 13.08 -27.47 15.28
N ARG A 179 13.21 -28.50 14.44
CA ARG A 179 12.44 -28.61 13.18
C ARG A 179 10.94 -28.54 13.51
N ARG A 180 10.28 -27.46 13.08
CA ARG A 180 8.84 -27.42 12.81
C ARG A 180 8.65 -26.61 11.53
N THR A 181 8.39 -27.32 10.43
CA THR A 181 7.86 -26.71 9.21
C THR A 181 6.47 -26.19 9.51
N CYS A 182 6.36 -24.90 9.78
CA CYS A 182 5.08 -24.21 9.86
C CYS A 182 4.82 -23.55 8.50
N ALA A 183 4.03 -24.22 7.65
CA ALA A 183 3.53 -23.65 6.42
C ALA A 183 2.45 -22.62 6.78
N ALA A 184 2.85 -21.38 7.06
CA ALA A 184 1.94 -20.27 7.22
C ALA A 184 1.48 -19.78 5.84
N ARG A 185 0.50 -20.48 5.25
CA ARG A 185 -0.28 -19.97 4.12
C ARG A 185 -1.22 -18.89 4.62
N THR A 186 -0.81 -17.63 4.52
CA THR A 186 -1.76 -16.52 4.70
C THR A 186 -2.52 -16.33 3.37
N ARG A 187 -3.58 -17.12 3.20
CA ARG A 187 -4.49 -17.02 2.07
C ARG A 187 -5.55 -15.97 2.41
N TRP A 188 -5.50 -14.80 1.79
CA TRP A 188 -6.59 -13.83 1.89
C TRP A 188 -7.74 -14.37 1.04
N ARG A 189 -8.79 -14.90 1.69
CA ARG A 189 -9.99 -15.37 0.96
C ARG A 189 -10.79 -14.15 0.50
N GLY A 190 -10.56 -13.73 -0.74
CA GLY A 190 -11.49 -12.89 -1.47
C GLY A 190 -12.79 -13.67 -1.73
N TYR A 191 -13.92 -13.16 -1.25
CA TYR A 191 -15.23 -13.67 -1.62
C TYR A 191 -15.51 -13.23 -3.07
N ARG A 192 -15.52 -14.19 -4.00
CA ARG A 192 -16.10 -13.97 -5.34
C ARG A 192 -17.58 -13.61 -5.17
N ARG A 193 -17.99 -12.42 -5.64
CA ARG A 193 -19.40 -12.19 -5.99
C ARG A 193 -19.75 -13.16 -7.12
N ARG A 194 -20.73 -14.03 -6.88
CA ARG A 194 -21.37 -14.82 -7.94
C ARG A 194 -22.13 -13.86 -8.87
N PRO A 195 -22.01 -13.99 -10.20
CA PRO A 195 -22.95 -13.37 -11.12
C PRO A 195 -24.21 -14.25 -11.26
N GLY A 196 -25.39 -13.63 -11.26
CA GLY A 196 -26.64 -14.25 -11.71
C GLY A 196 -27.81 -14.17 -10.72
N CYS A 197 -28.79 -13.31 -11.05
CA CYS A 197 -30.23 -13.59 -11.15
C CYS A 197 -31.02 -12.27 -11.09
N TRP A 198 -31.38 -11.74 -12.25
CA TRP A 198 -32.65 -11.07 -12.53
C TRP A 198 -33.12 -11.58 -13.88
#